data_AF-A0A354P5D9-F1
#
_entry.id   AF-A0A354P5D9-F1
#
_cell.length_a   1.000
_cell.length_b   1.000
_cell.length_c   1.000
_cell.angle_alpha   90.00
_cell.angle_beta   90.00
_cell.angle_gamma   90.00
#
_symmetry.space_group_name_H-M   'P 1'
#
loop_
_entity.id
_entity.type
_entity.pdbx_description
1 polymer ?
#
loop_
_entity_poly.entity_id
_entity_poly.type
_entity_poly.pdbx_seq_one_letter_code
_entity_poly.pdbx_strand_id
1 'polypeptide(L)' 'NGFCVVSERHLDHILRRAADWYNHRRCHSARGNLPPVRDSDDPPAVDLKKHRVVCDSELGGHLKSYRAAA' A
#
# COMPACT_ATOMS: atom_id res chain seq x y z
N ASN A 1 -7.55 4.76 -16.05
CA ASN A 1 -6.77 3.53 -16.30
C ASN A 1 -7.64 2.32 -16.05
N GLY A 2 -8.04 1.61 -17.09
CA GLY A 2 -8.60 0.27 -16.97
C GLY A 2 -7.57 -0.74 -17.47
N PHE A 3 -7.53 -1.92 -16.88
CA PHE A 3 -6.76 -3.04 -17.41
C PHE A 3 -7.72 -4.16 -17.80
N CYS A 4 -7.37 -4.89 -18.85
CA CYS A 4 -8.14 -6.04 -19.32
C CYS A 4 -7.51 -7.33 -18.79
N VAL A 5 -8.33 -8.19 -18.19
CA VAL A 5 -7.92 -9.54 -17.79
C VAL A 5 -8.11 -10.45 -19.01
N VAL A 6 -7.01 -10.91 -19.58
CA VAL A 6 -6.98 -11.64 -20.87
C VAL A 6 -6.79 -13.15 -20.71
N SER A 7 -6.58 -13.65 -19.49
CA SER A 7 -6.46 -15.08 -19.18
C SER A 7 -6.63 -15.33 -17.68
N GLU A 8 -6.92 -16.57 -17.31
CA GLU A 8 -6.94 -17.03 -15.92
C GLU A 8 -5.59 -16.83 -15.25
N ARG A 9 -4.47 -17.15 -15.94
CA ARG A 9 -3.12 -16.91 -15.41
C ARG A 9 -2.87 -15.43 -15.09
N HIS A 10 -3.41 -14.53 -15.91
CA HIS A 10 -3.31 -13.09 -15.65
C HIS A 10 -4.14 -12.71 -14.41
N LEU A 11 -5.37 -13.25 -14.29
CA LEU A 11 -6.21 -13.04 -13.11
C LEU A 11 -5.53 -13.55 -11.84
N ASP A 12 -4.97 -14.77 -11.86
CA ASP A 12 -4.26 -15.37 -10.73
C ASP A 12 -3.08 -14.52 -10.28
N HIS A 13 -2.32 -13.96 -11.24
CA HIS A 13 -1.24 -13.05 -10.93
C HIS A 13 -1.75 -11.79 -10.21
N ILE A 14 -2.81 -11.16 -10.72
CA ILE A 14 -3.42 -9.97 -10.13
C ILE A 14 -3.89 -10.27 -8.71
N LEU A 15 -4.65 -11.35 -8.51
CA LEU A 15 -5.20 -11.74 -7.21
C LEU A 15 -4.09 -12.01 -6.20
N ARG A 16 -3.03 -12.72 -6.62
CA ARG A 16 -1.89 -13.02 -5.74
C ARG A 16 -1.15 -11.76 -5.30
N ARG A 17 -0.88 -10.83 -6.22
CA ARG A 17 -0.21 -9.55 -5.89
C ARG A 17 -1.11 -8.67 -5.04
N ALA A 18 -2.40 -8.62 -5.32
CA ALA A 18 -3.36 -7.84 -4.54
C ALA A 18 -3.51 -8.38 -3.10
N ALA A 19 -3.59 -9.70 -2.92
CA ALA A 19 -3.69 -10.31 -1.58
C ALA A 19 -2.42 -10.08 -0.76
N ASP A 20 -1.24 -10.29 -1.37
CA ASP A 20 0.05 -10.01 -0.74
C ASP A 20 0.19 -8.52 -0.34
N TRP A 21 -0.15 -7.61 -1.26
CA TRP A 21 -0.17 -6.18 -0.99
C TRP A 21 -1.14 -5.83 0.15
N TYR A 22 -2.36 -6.37 0.11
CA TYR A 22 -3.39 -6.08 1.11
C TYR A 22 -2.96 -6.53 2.50
N ASN A 23 -2.35 -7.71 2.62
CA ASN A 23 -1.98 -8.27 3.92
C ASN A 23 -0.70 -7.65 4.50
N HIS A 24 0.23 -7.20 3.66
CA HIS A 24 1.57 -6.79 4.12
C HIS A 24 1.91 -5.32 3.89
N ARG A 25 1.29 -4.65 2.91
CA ARG A 25 1.73 -3.32 2.43
C ARG A 25 0.62 -2.29 2.31
N ARG A 26 -0.64 -2.62 2.62
CA ARG A 26 -1.76 -1.68 2.60
C ARG A 26 -1.50 -0.49 3.53
N CYS A 27 -2.16 0.63 3.26
CA CYS A 27 -2.21 1.75 4.19
C CYS A 27 -2.60 1.22 5.59
N HIS A 28 -1.87 1.67 6.62
CA HIS A 28 -2.03 1.26 8.02
C HIS A 28 -1.46 -0.11 8.45
N SER A 29 -0.80 -0.85 7.56
CA SER A 29 0.03 -2.01 7.96
C SER A 29 1.09 -1.62 9.00
N ALA A 30 1.75 -0.48 8.83
CA ALA A 30 2.67 0.11 9.81
C ALA A 30 2.02 0.48 11.16
N ARG A 31 0.69 0.56 11.22
CA ARG A 31 -0.09 0.81 12.45
C ARG A 31 -0.66 -0.49 13.04
N GLY A 32 -0.10 -1.66 12.69
CA GLY A 32 -0.58 -2.94 13.18
C GLY A 32 -1.99 -3.31 12.70
N ASN A 33 -2.37 -2.87 11.49
CA ASN A 33 -3.70 -3.12 10.89
C ASN A 33 -4.88 -2.46 11.63
N LEU A 34 -4.61 -1.44 12.46
CA LEU A 34 -5.64 -0.73 13.21
C LEU A 34 -6.38 0.30 12.33
N PRO A 35 -7.66 0.58 12.63
CA PRO A 35 -8.47 1.50 11.83
C PRO A 35 -7.90 2.92 11.80
N PRO A 36 -8.19 3.72 10.74
CA PRO A 36 -7.67 5.07 10.59
C PRO A 36 -8.10 6.02 11.72
N VAL A 37 -9.39 5.97 12.09
CA VAL A 37 -10.04 6.78 13.14
C VAL A 37 -9.86 6.08 14.49
N ARG A 38 -9.25 6.76 15.46
CA ARG A 38 -9.09 6.30 16.85
C ARG A 38 -9.21 7.50 17.78
N ASP A 39 -9.79 7.29 18.97
CA ASP A 39 -9.93 8.32 20.01
C ASP A 39 -8.62 8.66 20.72
N SER A 40 -7.56 7.84 20.54
CA SER A 40 -6.24 8.10 21.08
C SER A 40 -5.12 7.88 20.04
N ASP A 41 -4.18 8.82 20.10
CA ASP A 41 -2.93 8.95 19.35
C ASP A 41 -3.06 9.53 17.94
N ASP A 42 -2.78 10.84 17.84
CA ASP A 42 -2.35 11.46 16.60
C ASP A 42 -1.25 10.61 15.97
N PRO A 43 -1.35 10.29 14.67
CA PRO A 43 -0.28 9.57 14.00
C PRO A 43 1.03 10.37 14.14
N PRO A 44 2.17 9.70 14.40
CA PRO A 44 3.43 10.41 14.52
C PRO A 44 3.67 11.23 13.26
N ALA A 45 3.88 12.54 13.43
CA ALA A 45 4.15 13.43 12.33
C ALA A 45 5.44 12.99 11.63
N VAL A 46 5.36 12.69 10.33
CA VAL A 46 6.53 12.43 9.51
C VAL A 46 7.11 13.78 9.10
N ASP A 47 8.29 14.13 9.61
CA ASP A 47 9.01 15.31 9.14
C ASP A 47 9.49 15.08 7.70
N LEU A 48 8.75 15.60 6.74
CA LEU A 48 9.05 15.49 5.31
C LEU A 48 10.31 16.27 4.89
N LYS A 49 10.83 17.18 5.73
CA LYS A 49 12.14 17.82 5.49
C LYS A 49 13.29 16.87 5.79
N LYS A 50 13.10 15.95 6.73
CA LYS A 50 14.10 14.97 7.17
C LYS A 50 13.95 13.62 6.46
N HIS A 51 12.73 13.22 6.15
CA HIS A 51 12.42 11.91 5.56
C HIS A 51 11.79 12.05 4.18
N ARG A 52 12.46 11.52 3.16
CA ARG A 52 11.89 11.42 1.81
C ARG A 52 10.85 10.31 1.79
N VAL A 53 9.64 10.60 1.33
CA VAL A 53 8.61 9.55 1.13
C VAL A 53 8.82 8.88 -0.22
N VAL A 54 8.80 7.55 -0.24
CA VAL A 54 8.85 6.73 -1.45
C VAL A 54 7.49 6.09 -1.67
N CYS A 55 7.02 6.12 -2.91
CA CYS A 55 5.83 5.40 -3.37
C CYS A 55 6.29 4.16 -4.14
N ASP A 56 6.08 2.99 -3.56
CA ASP A 56 6.21 1.73 -4.27
C ASP A 56 4.87 1.46 -5.00
N SER A 57 4.94 1.11 -6.28
CA SER A 57 3.74 0.90 -7.11
C SER A 57 3.78 -0.42 -7.86
N GLU A 58 2.64 -1.09 -7.93
CA GLU A 58 2.48 -2.37 -8.62
C GLU A 58 1.22 -2.37 -9.49
N LEU A 59 1.10 -3.35 -10.38
CA LEU A 59 -0.03 -3.52 -11.29
C LEU A 59 -0.35 -2.22 -12.06
N GLY A 60 0.65 -1.58 -12.66
CA GLY A 60 0.45 -0.34 -13.41
C GLY A 60 0.01 0.86 -12.56
N GLY A 61 0.30 0.83 -11.25
CA GLY A 61 -0.05 1.90 -10.32
C GLY A 61 -1.43 1.76 -9.66
N HIS A 62 -2.10 0.63 -9.87
CA HIS A 62 -3.35 0.30 -9.19
C HIS A 62 -3.14 -0.05 -7.71
N LEU A 63 -1.97 -0.59 -7.36
CA LEU A 63 -1.56 -0.79 -5.98
C LEU A 63 -0.43 0.19 -5.65
N LYS A 64 -0.56 0.90 -4.53
CA LYS A 64 0.42 1.88 -4.06
C LYS A 64 0.68 1.71 -2.58
N SER A 65 1.94 1.77 -2.20
CA SER A 65 2.39 1.75 -0.80
C SER A 65 3.36 2.89 -0.58
N TYR A 66 3.26 3.52 0.58
CA TYR A 66 4.08 4.65 0.95
C TYR A 66 4.93 4.30 2.17
N ARG A 67 6.20 4.68 2.12
CA ARG A 67 7.14 4.51 3.23
C ARG A 67 8.13 5.67 3.30
N ALA A 68 8.67 5.92 4.49
CA ALA A 68 9.84 6.77 4.61
C ALA A 68 11.07 6.05 4.01
N ALA A 69 11.90 6.78 3.27
CA ALA A 69 13.23 6.34 2.89
C ALA A 69 14.11 6.25 4.14
N ALA A 70 14.91 5.19 4.23
CA ALA A 70 15.96 5.04 5.24
C ALA A 70 17.10 6.04 5.01
#